data_AF-A0A2M8C013-F1
#
_entry.id   AF-A0A2M8C013-F1
#
_cell.length_a   1.000
_cell.length_b   1.000
_cell.length_c   1.000
_cell.angle_alpha   90.00
_cell.angle_beta   90.00
_cell.angle_gamma   90.00
#
_symmetry.space_group_name_H-M   'P 1'
#
loop_
_entity.id
_entity.type
_entity.pdbx_description
1 polymer ?
#
loop_
_entity_poly.entity_id
_entity_poly.type
_entity_poly.pdbx_seq_one_letter_code
_entity_poly.pdbx_strand_id
1 'polypeptide(L)'
;MCNFISWIEYKDEILYMTDRDLETSRGKKLLRDIGFEDIAGHGAIRSFFNIPNGKGTRKESKNFSTPDNFPQDIVRDVKKGLFTQYGVALQILTPPALAEYLEIEQSALAEYLKIEQSTLAEYLKIRHSAWAKYEEIEQSALAEYLKIKHSAWTEYLKIKHSALAEYEKIKHSTLAEYEKIEQPTLAEYLKIRQSAFWELAKIKKNRVKAWQ
;
A
#
# COMPACT_ATOMS: atom_id res chain seq x y z
N MET A 1 21.96 -7.28 -22.46
CA MET A 1 23.20 -7.50 -23.25
C MET A 1 22.93 -8.28 -24.54
N CYS A 2 23.43 -7.78 -25.66
CA CYS A 2 23.25 -8.36 -27.00
C CYS A 2 24.30 -9.45 -27.29
N ASN A 3 23.91 -10.50 -28.03
CA ASN A 3 24.83 -11.56 -28.47
C ASN A 3 25.05 -11.52 -29.99
N PHE A 4 25.34 -10.33 -30.52
CA PHE A 4 25.63 -10.13 -31.94
C PHE A 4 26.62 -8.99 -32.14
N ILE A 5 27.34 -9.03 -33.26
CA ILE A 5 28.04 -7.84 -33.78
C ILE A 5 27.28 -7.35 -35.01
N SER A 6 27.00 -6.05 -35.05
CA SER A 6 26.40 -5.40 -36.21
C SER A 6 27.37 -4.46 -36.90
N TRP A 7 27.12 -4.23 -38.19
CA TRP A 7 27.82 -3.27 -39.02
C TRP A 7 26.90 -2.68 -40.08
N ILE A 8 27.31 -1.56 -40.67
CA ILE A 8 26.64 -0.91 -41.79
C ILE A 8 27.63 -0.84 -42.95
N GLU A 9 27.24 -1.38 -44.10
CA GLU A 9 27.97 -1.22 -45.36
C GLU A 9 27.51 0.09 -46.03
N TYR A 10 28.40 1.07 -46.18
CA TYR A 10 28.06 2.37 -46.75
C TYR A 10 29.27 3.00 -47.46
N LYS A 11 29.08 3.44 -48.71
CA LYS A 11 30.15 4.03 -49.55
C LYS A 11 31.40 3.15 -49.65
N ASP A 12 31.19 1.86 -49.87
CA ASP A 12 32.25 0.84 -49.98
C ASP A 12 33.09 0.66 -48.69
N GLU A 13 32.59 1.15 -47.55
CA GLU A 13 33.19 0.97 -46.22
C GLU A 13 32.31 0.09 -45.33
N ILE A 14 32.96 -0.62 -44.40
CA ILE A 14 32.32 -1.40 -43.34
C ILE A 14 32.42 -0.61 -42.04
N LEU A 15 31.29 -0.05 -41.60
CA LEU A 15 31.22 0.80 -40.42
C LEU A 15 30.66 0.00 -39.23
N TYR A 16 31.43 -0.08 -38.16
CA TYR A 16 31.09 -0.76 -36.91
C TYR A 16 31.74 -0.04 -35.74
N MET A 17 31.24 -0.28 -34.53
CA MET A 17 31.79 0.31 -33.31
C MET A 17 32.51 -0.75 -32.48
N THR A 18 33.54 -0.31 -31.76
CA THR A 18 34.35 -1.09 -30.83
C THR A 18 34.45 -0.39 -29.48
N ASP A 19 35.09 -1.01 -28.50
CA ASP A 19 35.40 -0.39 -27.21
C ASP A 19 36.17 0.93 -27.36
N ARG A 20 37.06 1.03 -28.36
CA ARG A 20 37.83 2.26 -28.66
C ARG A 20 36.92 3.43 -29.00
N ASP A 21 35.87 3.19 -29.77
CA ASP A 21 34.93 4.22 -30.17
C ASP A 21 34.15 4.74 -28.96
N LEU A 22 33.81 3.84 -28.02
CA LEU A 22 33.12 4.16 -26.77
C LEU A 22 33.96 5.02 -25.83
N GLU A 23 35.28 4.93 -25.89
CA GLU A 23 36.19 5.73 -25.07
C GLU A 23 36.31 7.19 -25.55
N THR A 24 35.99 7.45 -26.82
CA THR A 24 36.02 8.81 -27.38
C THR A 24 34.95 9.71 -26.75
N SER A 25 35.14 11.04 -26.79
CA SER A 25 34.14 12.00 -26.33
C SER A 25 32.77 11.81 -27.00
N ARG A 26 32.80 11.41 -28.28
CA ARG A 26 31.59 11.10 -29.04
C ARG A 26 30.91 9.82 -28.55
N GLY A 27 31.67 8.75 -28.35
CA GLY A 27 31.16 7.48 -27.85
C GLY A 27 30.57 7.59 -26.45
N LYS A 28 31.28 8.28 -25.55
CA LYS A 28 30.78 8.60 -24.20
C LYS A 28 29.49 9.41 -24.21
N LYS A 29 29.35 10.35 -25.16
CA LYS A 29 28.10 11.08 -25.33
C LYS A 29 26.99 10.14 -25.81
N LEU A 30 27.25 9.34 -26.83
CA LEU A 30 26.29 8.37 -27.35
C LEU A 30 25.80 7.41 -26.26
N LEU A 31 26.71 6.85 -25.45
CA LEU A 31 26.37 5.97 -24.33
C LEU A 31 25.44 6.62 -23.31
N ARG A 32 25.59 7.92 -23.04
CA ARG A 32 24.67 8.65 -22.16
C ARG A 32 23.30 8.84 -22.80
N ASP A 33 23.25 9.00 -24.12
CA ASP A 33 22.02 9.29 -24.85
C ASP A 33 21.16 8.03 -25.08
N ILE A 34 21.78 6.86 -25.33
CA ILE A 34 21.06 5.61 -25.68
C ILE A 34 21.19 4.48 -24.64
N GLY A 35 22.14 4.57 -23.69
CA GLY A 35 22.45 3.49 -22.75
C GLY A 35 23.31 2.36 -23.33
N PHE A 36 23.77 1.46 -22.47
CA PHE A 36 24.66 0.35 -22.86
C PHE A 36 23.95 -0.77 -23.63
N GLU A 37 22.65 -0.98 -23.42
CA GLU A 37 21.89 -2.08 -24.03
C GLU A 37 21.79 -1.94 -25.56
N ASP A 38 21.76 -0.70 -26.08
CA ASP A 38 21.52 -0.42 -27.50
C ASP A 38 22.81 -0.19 -28.31
N ILE A 39 23.98 -0.25 -27.67
CA ILE A 39 25.26 0.11 -28.29
C ILE A 39 25.68 -0.85 -29.41
N ALA A 40 25.21 -2.10 -29.36
CA ALA A 40 25.47 -3.11 -30.37
C ALA A 40 24.60 -2.96 -31.63
N GLY A 41 23.58 -2.10 -31.61
CA GLY A 41 22.61 -1.96 -32.70
C GLY A 41 23.05 -1.01 -33.82
N HIS A 42 22.45 -1.15 -35.01
CA HIS A 42 22.71 -0.26 -36.15
C HIS A 42 22.38 1.22 -35.86
N GLY A 43 21.48 1.49 -34.91
CA GLY A 43 21.15 2.85 -34.49
C GLY A 43 22.35 3.57 -33.88
N ALA A 44 23.09 2.89 -33.00
CA ALA A 44 24.30 3.40 -32.38
C ALA A 44 25.38 3.70 -33.44
N ILE A 45 25.65 2.74 -34.33
CA ILE A 45 26.60 2.88 -35.44
C ILE A 45 26.23 4.08 -36.33
N ARG A 46 24.96 4.16 -36.72
CA ARG A 46 24.44 5.26 -37.56
C ARG A 46 24.65 6.63 -36.89
N SER A 47 24.34 6.72 -35.60
CA SER A 47 24.52 7.94 -34.81
C SER A 47 26.01 8.30 -34.66
N PHE A 48 26.86 7.30 -34.41
CA PHE A 48 28.30 7.50 -34.25
C PHE A 48 29.03 7.86 -35.54
N PHE A 49 28.57 7.40 -36.70
CA PHE A 49 29.21 7.71 -37.99
C PHE A 49 28.46 8.77 -38.81
N ASN A 50 27.42 9.41 -38.27
CA ASN A 50 26.56 10.40 -38.97
C ASN A 50 25.97 9.86 -40.29
N ILE A 51 25.56 8.59 -40.33
CA ILE A 51 24.99 8.01 -41.56
C ILE A 51 23.55 8.55 -41.75
N PRO A 52 23.17 9.11 -42.91
CA PRO A 52 21.82 9.66 -43.13
C PRO A 52 20.73 8.58 -43.22
N ASN A 53 19.59 8.77 -42.53
CA ASN A 53 18.53 7.77 -42.44
C ASN A 53 18.18 7.11 -43.79
N GLY A 54 18.05 5.78 -43.79
CA GLY A 54 17.78 4.99 -44.99
C GLY A 54 18.98 4.73 -45.90
N LYS A 55 20.18 5.27 -45.61
CA LYS A 55 21.41 4.98 -46.37
C LYS A 55 22.25 3.86 -45.79
N GLY A 56 22.89 3.07 -46.65
CA GLY A 56 23.72 1.93 -46.26
C GLY A 56 22.91 0.67 -45.94
N THR A 57 23.57 -0.49 -46.00
CA THR A 57 22.96 -1.80 -45.75
C THR A 57 23.27 -2.26 -44.35
N ARG A 58 22.24 -2.57 -43.57
CA ARG A 58 22.39 -3.11 -42.21
C ARG A 58 22.76 -4.59 -42.27
N LYS A 59 23.78 -4.98 -41.52
CA LYS A 59 24.23 -6.36 -41.40
C LYS A 59 24.51 -6.70 -39.94
N GLU A 60 24.32 -7.95 -39.57
CA GLU A 60 24.66 -8.45 -38.24
C GLU A 60 24.93 -9.95 -38.29
N SER A 61 25.72 -10.43 -37.35
CA SER A 61 25.92 -11.86 -37.14
C SER A 61 25.86 -12.20 -35.66
N LYS A 62 25.16 -13.31 -35.38
CA LYS A 62 25.04 -13.97 -34.06
C LYS A 62 25.87 -15.25 -33.99
N ASN A 63 26.47 -15.66 -35.11
CA ASN A 63 27.16 -16.92 -35.25
C ASN A 63 28.67 -16.69 -35.20
N PHE A 64 29.26 -16.91 -34.03
CA PHE A 64 30.68 -16.72 -33.76
C PHE A 64 31.50 -18.00 -33.95
N SER A 65 30.89 -19.08 -34.46
CA SER A 65 31.56 -20.38 -34.67
C SER A 65 32.67 -20.35 -35.73
N THR A 66 32.66 -19.38 -36.65
CA THR A 66 33.73 -19.17 -37.65
C THR A 66 33.94 -17.68 -37.90
N PRO A 67 35.20 -17.22 -38.09
CA PRO A 67 35.50 -15.84 -38.48
C PRO A 67 34.90 -15.44 -39.84
N ASP A 68 34.60 -16.39 -40.72
CA ASP A 68 34.07 -16.12 -42.07
C ASP A 68 32.66 -15.48 -42.05
N ASN A 69 31.97 -15.58 -40.91
CA ASN A 69 30.67 -14.93 -40.73
C ASN A 69 30.77 -13.41 -40.52
N PHE A 70 31.97 -12.85 -40.46
CA PHE A 70 32.23 -11.45 -40.16
C PHE A 70 33.21 -10.82 -41.15
N PRO A 71 33.09 -9.51 -41.39
CA PRO A 71 34.15 -8.71 -42.01
C PRO A 71 35.52 -8.91 -41.37
N GLN A 72 36.58 -8.91 -42.18
CA GLN A 72 37.96 -9.15 -41.71
C GLN A 72 38.41 -8.14 -40.63
N ASP A 73 38.01 -6.88 -40.77
CA ASP A 73 38.33 -5.82 -39.79
C ASP A 73 37.69 -6.09 -38.42
N ILE A 74 36.45 -6.60 -38.42
CA ILE A 74 35.73 -7.01 -37.20
C ILE A 74 36.42 -8.23 -36.59
N VAL A 75 36.77 -9.25 -37.38
CA VAL A 75 37.51 -10.43 -36.88
C VAL A 75 38.82 -10.01 -36.21
N ARG A 76 39.56 -9.07 -36.81
CA ARG A 76 40.79 -8.53 -36.23
C ARG A 76 40.55 -7.88 -34.88
N ASP A 77 39.50 -7.07 -34.76
CA ASP A 77 39.21 -6.34 -33.53
C ASP A 77 38.62 -7.24 -32.43
N VAL A 78 37.85 -8.28 -32.80
CA VAL A 78 37.44 -9.36 -31.87
C VAL A 78 38.66 -10.07 -31.30
N LYS A 79 39.63 -10.46 -32.14
CA LYS A 79 40.88 -11.10 -31.69
C LYS A 79 41.72 -10.21 -30.76
N LYS A 80 41.53 -8.89 -30.84
CA LYS A 80 42.18 -7.91 -29.94
C LYS A 80 41.39 -7.65 -28.66
N GLY A 81 40.22 -8.28 -28.49
CA GLY A 81 39.37 -8.07 -27.32
C GLY A 81 38.70 -6.70 -27.28
N LEU A 82 38.34 -6.12 -28.43
CA LEU A 82 37.77 -4.76 -28.52
C LEU A 82 36.23 -4.72 -28.54
N PHE A 83 35.58 -5.78 -28.05
CA PHE A 83 34.12 -5.92 -27.99
C PHE A 83 33.63 -6.31 -26.58
N THR A 84 34.41 -6.02 -25.54
CA THR A 84 34.11 -6.41 -24.16
C THR A 84 32.85 -5.74 -23.61
N GLN A 85 32.45 -4.58 -24.14
CA GLN A 85 31.24 -3.87 -23.73
C GLN A 85 29.98 -4.28 -24.51
N TYR A 86 30.08 -5.21 -25.46
CA TYR A 86 29.02 -5.52 -26.42
C TYR A 86 28.31 -6.85 -26.13
N GLY A 87 28.52 -7.44 -24.95
CA GLY A 87 27.94 -8.72 -24.52
C GLY A 87 28.95 -9.88 -24.52
N VAL A 88 28.46 -11.10 -24.32
CA VAL A 88 29.31 -12.30 -24.15
C VAL A 88 29.08 -13.28 -25.28
N ALA A 89 30.09 -13.46 -26.15
CA ALA A 89 30.06 -14.40 -27.27
C ALA A 89 30.82 -15.69 -26.92
N LEU A 90 30.15 -16.61 -26.21
CA LEU A 90 30.76 -17.85 -25.69
C LEU A 90 31.37 -18.76 -26.77
N GLN A 91 30.86 -18.73 -28.00
CA GLN A 91 31.34 -19.57 -29.11
C GLN A 91 32.79 -19.24 -29.55
N ILE A 92 33.35 -18.10 -29.11
CA ILE A 92 34.75 -17.74 -29.35
C ILE A 92 35.71 -18.56 -28.45
N LEU A 93 35.21 -19.06 -27.32
CA LEU A 93 36.02 -19.77 -26.34
C LEU A 93 36.29 -21.22 -26.77
N THR A 94 37.47 -21.71 -26.43
CA THR A 94 37.77 -23.14 -26.49
C THR A 94 36.97 -23.89 -25.42
N PRO A 95 36.74 -25.20 -25.54
CA PRO A 95 36.02 -25.96 -24.52
C PRO A 95 36.59 -25.81 -23.10
N PRO A 96 37.92 -25.82 -22.87
CA PRO A 96 38.49 -25.56 -21.54
C PRO A 96 38.21 -24.14 -21.02
N ALA A 97 38.35 -23.12 -21.87
CA ALA A 97 38.09 -21.74 -21.48
C ALA A 97 36.60 -21.48 -21.20
N LEU A 98 35.70 -22.15 -21.94
CA LEU A 98 34.27 -22.12 -21.67
C LEU A 98 33.95 -22.77 -20.31
N ALA A 99 34.60 -23.89 -19.97
CA ALA A 99 34.42 -24.52 -18.65
C ALA A 99 34.87 -23.58 -17.52
N GLU A 100 36.04 -22.95 -17.65
CA GLU A 100 36.53 -21.95 -16.68
C GLU A 100 35.58 -20.76 -16.54
N TYR A 101 35.06 -20.22 -17.66
CA TYR A 101 34.06 -19.15 -17.63
C TYR A 101 32.80 -19.56 -16.84
N LEU A 102 32.27 -20.76 -17.10
CA LEU A 102 31.07 -21.26 -16.43
C LEU A 102 31.30 -21.51 -14.93
N GLU A 103 32.49 -21.95 -14.54
CA GLU A 103 32.86 -22.09 -13.12
C GLU A 103 32.89 -20.73 -12.40
N ILE A 104 33.49 -19.71 -13.04
CA ILE A 104 33.51 -18.34 -12.52
C ILE A 104 32.08 -17.80 -12.40
N GLU A 105 31.27 -17.96 -13.45
CA GLU A 105 29.88 -17.50 -13.48
C GLU A 105 29.04 -18.17 -12.37
N GLN A 106 29.21 -19.49 -12.18
CA GLN A 106 28.53 -20.23 -11.12
C GLN A 106 28.98 -19.77 -9.73
N SER A 107 30.28 -19.55 -9.53
CA SER A 107 30.82 -19.05 -8.26
C SER A 107 30.27 -17.65 -7.93
N ALA A 108 30.26 -16.75 -8.92
CA ALA A 108 29.72 -15.40 -8.76
C ALA A 108 28.22 -15.42 -8.44
N LEU A 109 27.45 -16.28 -9.10
CA LEU A 109 26.02 -16.46 -8.81
C LEU A 109 25.80 -16.99 -7.38
N ALA A 110 26.61 -17.93 -6.92
CA ALA A 110 26.52 -18.46 -5.57
C ALA A 110 26.81 -17.40 -4.50
N GLU A 111 27.82 -16.55 -4.71
CA GLU A 111 28.11 -15.43 -3.83
C GLU A 111 26.99 -14.38 -3.80
N TYR A 112 26.46 -14.03 -4.99
CA TYR A 112 25.30 -13.13 -5.10
C TYR A 112 24.11 -13.64 -4.29
N LEU A 113 23.73 -14.91 -4.48
CA LEU A 113 22.60 -15.51 -3.77
C LEU A 113 22.82 -15.58 -2.26
N LYS A 114 24.07 -15.80 -1.81
CA LYS A 114 24.42 -15.80 -0.39
C LYS A 114 24.21 -14.41 0.24
N ILE A 115 24.62 -13.35 -0.45
CA ILE A 115 24.44 -11.97 0.00
C ILE A 115 22.93 -11.62 0.02
N GLU A 116 22.20 -11.98 -1.03
CA GLU A 116 20.76 -11.74 -1.13
C GLU A 116 19.97 -12.43 -0.01
N GLN A 117 20.29 -13.69 0.28
CA GLN A 117 19.65 -14.42 1.39
C GLN A 117 19.96 -13.80 2.76
N SER A 118 21.22 -13.41 2.99
CA SER A 118 21.62 -12.78 4.26
C SER A 118 20.90 -11.44 4.47
N THR A 119 20.87 -10.60 3.43
CA THR A 119 20.21 -9.29 3.49
C THR A 119 18.69 -9.42 3.67
N LEU A 120 18.06 -10.39 3.02
CA LEU A 120 16.64 -10.68 3.22
C LEU A 120 16.35 -11.13 4.67
N ALA A 121 17.20 -11.99 5.24
CA ALA A 121 17.05 -12.45 6.63
C ALA A 121 17.15 -11.28 7.63
N GLU A 122 18.10 -10.37 7.44
CA GLU A 122 18.24 -9.17 8.28
C GLU A 122 17.03 -8.23 8.15
N TYR A 123 16.57 -7.99 6.92
CA TYR A 123 15.37 -7.19 6.67
C TYR A 123 14.15 -7.77 7.40
N LEU A 124 13.91 -9.08 7.28
CA LEU A 124 12.79 -9.74 7.95
C LEU A 124 12.91 -9.64 9.47
N LYS A 125 14.11 -9.79 10.03
CA LYS A 125 14.35 -9.64 11.48
C LYS A 125 13.98 -8.23 11.98
N ILE A 126 14.42 -7.20 11.26
CA ILE A 126 14.09 -5.80 11.59
C ILE A 126 12.58 -5.58 11.49
N ARG A 127 11.96 -6.05 10.41
CA ARG A 127 10.51 -5.92 10.18
C ARG A 127 9.69 -6.59 11.27
N HIS A 128 10.02 -7.81 11.65
CA HIS A 128 9.34 -8.54 12.72
C HIS A 128 9.48 -7.82 14.08
N SER A 129 10.68 -7.31 14.39
CA SER A 129 10.88 -6.56 15.64
C SER A 129 10.08 -5.25 15.67
N ALA A 130 10.00 -4.53 14.55
CA ALA A 130 9.19 -3.33 14.44
C ALA A 130 7.70 -3.63 14.59
N TRP A 131 7.23 -4.73 13.99
CA TRP A 131 5.83 -5.16 14.08
C TRP A 131 5.44 -5.53 15.51
N ALA A 132 6.27 -6.28 16.22
CA ALA A 132 6.02 -6.64 17.62
C ALA A 132 5.88 -5.40 18.52
N LYS A 133 6.74 -4.40 18.35
CA LYS A 133 6.65 -3.12 19.08
C LYS A 133 5.36 -2.36 18.76
N TYR A 134 4.95 -2.38 17.50
CA TYR A 134 3.69 -1.76 17.08
C TYR A 134 2.49 -2.43 17.77
N GLU A 135 2.43 -3.77 17.78
CA GLU A 135 1.36 -4.53 18.43
C GLU A 135 1.32 -4.27 19.95
N GLU A 136 2.48 -4.19 20.62
CA GLU A 136 2.56 -3.84 22.04
C GLU A 136 1.95 -2.46 22.34
N ILE A 137 2.29 -1.45 21.53
CA ILE A 137 1.76 -0.09 21.67
C ILE A 137 0.24 -0.07 21.43
N GLU A 138 -0.23 -0.76 20.39
CA GLU A 138 -1.65 -0.83 20.05
C GLU A 138 -2.47 -1.49 21.16
N GLN A 139 -1.99 -2.61 21.70
CA GLN A 139 -2.65 -3.30 22.81
C GLN A 139 -2.70 -2.45 24.08
N SER A 140 -1.61 -1.74 24.39
CA SER A 140 -1.54 -0.83 25.54
C SER A 140 -2.54 0.33 25.40
N ALA A 141 -2.57 0.97 24.23
CA ALA A 141 -3.51 2.06 23.95
C ALA A 141 -4.97 1.60 24.02
N LEU A 142 -5.28 0.41 23.49
CA LEU A 142 -6.63 -0.18 23.56
C LEU A 142 -7.05 -0.44 25.01
N ALA A 143 -6.15 -0.97 25.84
CA ALA A 143 -6.41 -1.23 27.25
C ALA A 143 -6.71 0.07 28.02
N GLU A 144 -5.94 1.14 27.78
CA GLU A 144 -6.19 2.45 28.37
C GLU A 144 -7.54 3.05 27.94
N TYR A 145 -7.85 2.99 26.64
CA TYR A 145 -9.12 3.44 26.11
C TYR A 145 -10.31 2.72 26.77
N LEU A 146 -10.24 1.39 26.89
CA LEU A 146 -11.30 0.59 27.52
C LEU A 146 -11.47 0.94 29.00
N LYS A 147 -10.36 1.19 29.72
CA LYS A 147 -10.38 1.60 31.13
C LYS A 147 -11.09 2.96 31.29
N ILE A 148 -10.74 3.94 30.47
CA ILE A 148 -11.37 5.27 30.49
C ILE A 148 -12.87 5.15 30.16
N LYS A 149 -13.21 4.41 29.09
CA LYS A 149 -14.59 4.19 28.66
C LYS A 149 -15.44 3.54 29.76
N HIS A 150 -14.92 2.51 30.42
CA HIS A 150 -15.61 1.83 31.53
C HIS A 150 -15.83 2.76 32.72
N SER A 151 -14.81 3.56 33.10
CA SER A 151 -14.94 4.52 34.20
C SER A 151 -15.99 5.58 33.89
N ALA A 152 -15.97 6.16 32.68
CA ALA A 152 -16.95 7.16 32.27
C ALA A 152 -18.38 6.59 32.25
N TRP A 153 -18.55 5.35 31.78
CA TRP A 153 -19.84 4.66 31.80
C TRP A 153 -20.36 4.44 33.22
N THR A 154 -19.47 4.06 34.14
CA THR A 154 -19.81 3.86 35.56
C THR A 154 -20.31 5.16 36.20
N GLU A 155 -19.60 6.28 35.97
CA GLU A 155 -20.01 7.59 36.48
C GLU A 155 -21.34 8.06 35.86
N TYR A 156 -21.53 7.87 34.56
CA TYR A 156 -22.82 8.14 33.90
C TYR A 156 -23.96 7.37 34.56
N LEU A 157 -23.78 6.07 34.83
CA LEU A 157 -24.80 5.26 35.49
C LEU A 157 -25.10 5.76 36.91
N LYS A 158 -24.08 6.16 37.69
CA LYS A 158 -24.30 6.72 39.04
C LYS A 158 -25.17 7.97 38.98
N ILE A 159 -24.82 8.92 38.10
CA ILE A 159 -25.58 10.17 37.92
C ILE A 159 -27.01 9.86 37.51
N LYS A 160 -27.20 8.95 36.53
CA LYS A 160 -28.53 8.56 36.05
C LYS A 160 -29.40 7.96 37.14
N HIS A 161 -28.86 7.06 37.97
CA HIS A 161 -29.61 6.47 39.08
C HIS A 161 -29.96 7.49 40.15
N SER A 162 -29.04 8.40 40.49
CA SER A 162 -29.31 9.47 41.47
C SER A 162 -30.42 10.39 41.00
N ALA A 163 -30.36 10.85 39.74
CA ALA A 163 -31.40 11.69 39.15
C ALA A 163 -32.77 11.00 39.11
N LEU A 164 -32.81 9.70 38.80
CA LEU A 164 -34.05 8.93 38.81
C LEU A 164 -34.64 8.81 40.22
N ALA A 165 -33.81 8.59 41.23
CA ALA A 165 -34.25 8.50 42.62
C ALA A 165 -34.83 9.84 43.13
N GLU A 166 -34.19 10.96 42.78
CA GLU A 166 -34.71 12.29 43.10
C GLU A 166 -36.05 12.57 42.39
N TYR A 167 -36.15 12.22 41.11
CA TYR A 167 -37.39 12.34 40.35
C TYR A 167 -38.55 11.57 40.99
N GLU A 168 -38.36 10.29 41.34
CA GLU A 168 -39.42 9.49 41.98
C GLU A 168 -39.78 10.04 43.37
N LYS A 169 -38.81 10.56 44.13
CA LYS A 169 -39.08 11.21 45.42
C LYS A 169 -39.98 12.44 45.27
N ILE A 170 -39.67 13.31 44.30
CA ILE A 170 -40.47 14.51 44.01
C ILE A 170 -41.88 14.07 43.59
N LYS A 171 -41.98 13.14 42.64
CA LYS A 171 -43.26 12.63 42.14
C LYS A 171 -44.14 12.05 43.24
N HIS A 172 -43.58 11.24 44.14
CA HIS A 172 -44.32 10.69 45.28
C HIS A 172 -44.78 11.79 46.25
N SER A 173 -43.92 12.78 46.53
CA SER A 173 -44.29 13.91 47.41
C SER A 173 -45.44 14.73 46.81
N THR A 174 -45.36 15.06 45.52
CA THR A 174 -46.40 15.81 44.81
C THR A 174 -47.72 15.04 44.77
N LEU A 175 -47.69 13.72 44.53
CA LEU A 175 -48.88 12.89 44.57
C LEU A 175 -49.54 12.89 45.95
N ALA A 176 -48.74 12.76 47.02
CA ALA A 176 -49.25 12.78 48.39
C ALA A 176 -49.86 14.15 48.78
N GLU A 177 -49.29 15.27 48.30
CA GLU A 177 -49.88 16.60 48.49
C GLU A 177 -51.19 16.76 47.72
N TYR A 178 -51.26 16.27 46.48
CA TYR A 178 -52.48 16.26 45.70
C TYR A 178 -53.60 15.49 46.40
N GLU A 179 -53.32 14.26 46.87
CA GLU A 179 -54.30 13.43 47.59
C GLU A 179 -54.79 14.10 48.90
N LYS A 180 -53.91 14.80 49.63
CA LYS A 180 -54.29 15.55 50.84
C LYS A 180 -55.28 16.67 50.57
N ILE A 181 -55.26 17.27 49.39
CA ILE A 181 -56.20 18.32 48.99
C ILE A 181 -57.48 17.69 48.44
N GLU A 182 -57.36 16.73 47.52
CA GLU A 182 -58.48 16.14 46.81
C GLU A 182 -59.47 15.43 47.74
N GLN A 183 -58.98 14.62 48.68
CA GLN A 183 -59.81 13.81 49.57
C GLN A 183 -60.78 14.64 50.45
N PRO A 184 -60.33 15.65 51.23
CA PRO A 184 -61.24 16.47 52.02
C PRO A 184 -62.17 17.31 51.15
N THR A 185 -61.70 17.85 50.02
CA THR A 185 -62.55 18.61 49.10
C THR A 185 -63.67 17.73 48.51
N LEU A 186 -63.35 16.49 48.12
CA LEU A 186 -64.35 15.52 47.68
C LEU A 186 -65.34 15.18 48.80
N ALA A 187 -64.86 14.96 50.01
CA ALA A 187 -65.71 14.67 51.17
C ALA A 187 -66.66 15.84 51.50
N GLU A 188 -66.17 17.08 51.45
CA GLU A 188 -66.99 18.29 51.66
C GLU A 188 -68.03 18.45 50.56
N TYR A 189 -67.65 18.30 49.29
CA TYR A 189 -68.59 18.31 48.17
C TYR A 189 -69.70 17.28 48.33
N LEU A 190 -69.37 16.03 48.69
CA LEU A 190 -70.35 14.97 48.92
C LEU A 190 -71.29 15.30 50.10
N LYS A 191 -70.77 15.89 51.18
CA LYS A 191 -71.57 16.34 52.32
C LYS A 191 -72.53 17.45 51.95
N ILE A 192 -72.06 18.47 51.22
CA ILE A 192 -72.92 19.57 50.71
C ILE A 192 -74.01 19.01 49.81
N ARG A 193 -73.64 18.15 48.85
CA ARG A 193 -74.57 17.49 47.92
C ARG A 193 -75.65 16.69 48.65
N GLN A 194 -75.27 15.90 49.65
CA GLN A 194 -76.21 15.11 50.44
C GLN A 194 -77.14 15.99 51.28
N SER A 195 -76.60 17.04 51.90
CA SER A 195 -77.39 18.01 52.67
C SER A 195 -78.41 18.72 51.78
N ALA A 196 -77.97 19.24 50.63
CA ALA A 196 -78.83 19.89 49.64
C ALA A 196 -79.97 18.99 49.16
N PHE A 197 -79.69 17.70 48.93
CA PHE A 197 -80.72 16.71 48.60
C PHE A 197 -81.80 16.63 49.68
N TRP A 198 -81.42 16.47 50.95
CA TRP A 198 -82.37 16.33 52.04
C TRP A 198 -83.15 17.61 52.34
N GLU A 199 -82.53 18.79 52.23
CA GLU A 199 -83.24 20.07 52.34
C GLU A 199 -84.31 20.21 51.26
N LEU A 200 -83.98 19.87 50.00
CA LEU A 200 -84.97 19.85 48.92
C LEU A 200 -86.07 18.82 49.16
N ALA A 201 -85.72 17.63 49.65
CA ALA A 201 -86.67 16.56 49.93
C ALA A 201 -87.62 16.89 51.09
N LYS A 202 -87.21 17.68 52.10
CA LYS A 202 -88.08 18.08 53.23
C LYS A 202 -89.35 18.79 52.76
N ILE A 203 -89.28 19.53 51.66
CA ILE A 203 -90.41 20.22 51.05
C ILE A 203 -91.34 19.19 50.37
N LYS A 204 -92.55 18.95 50.93
CA LYS A 204 -93.50 17.90 50.48
C LYS A 204 -93.74 17.91 48.95
N LYS A 205 -93.89 19.09 48.33
CA LYS A 205 -94.09 19.21 46.87
C LYS A 205 -92.93 18.67 46.01
N ASN A 206 -91.71 18.62 46.55
CA ASN A 206 -90.53 18.13 45.84
C ASN A 206 -90.39 16.60 45.91
N ARG A 207 -91.22 15.91 46.71
CA ARG A 207 -91.21 14.45 46.84
C ARG A 207 -92.10 13.82 45.79
N VAL A 208 -91.73 12.62 45.34
CA VAL A 208 -92.60 11.76 44.53
C VAL A 208 -93.84 11.35 45.34
N LYS A 209 -94.98 11.12 44.67
CA LYS A 209 -96.29 10.87 45.33
C LYS A 209 -96.26 9.81 46.44
N ALA A 210 -95.48 8.74 46.26
CA ALA A 210 -95.37 7.66 47.25
C ALA A 210 -94.74 8.10 48.60
N TRP A 211 -94.08 9.26 48.65
CA TRP A 211 -93.40 9.81 49.83
C TRP A 211 -93.95 11.18 50.28
N GLN A 212 -95.10 11.61 49.75
CA GLN A 212 -95.75 12.91 50.06
C GLN A 212 -96.61 12.86 51.33
#